data_AF-A0A1Y5TQ89-F1
#
_entry.id   AF-A0A1Y5TQ89-F1
#
_cell.length_a   1.000
_cell.length_b   1.000
_cell.length_c   1.000
_cell.angle_alpha   90.00
_cell.angle_beta   90.00
_cell.angle_gamma   90.00
#
_symmetry.space_group_name_H-M   'P 1'
#
loop_
_entity.id
_entity.type
_entity.pdbx_description
1 polymer ?
#
loop_
_entity_poly.entity_id
_entity_poly.type
_entity_poly.pdbx_seq_one_letter_code
_entity_poly.pdbx_strand_id
1 'polypeptide(L)'
;MTLTHDLKSDFKVIALVILITAASLLRVGAASAAGTETLTVAGGCFWCVESDFESVPGVIEAVSGYTGGKAKDPTYKQVTAGGTGHYEAVQITFDPAKVSREQLLTMFFRSVDPTDAGGQFCDRGESYRTAIFVSNSGEKTLADKIKAEAQSALGQNVVTPILSESTFYPAEEYHQDYYKGSKLVFTRFGPKRQASAYKAYRNACGRDQRVKQLWGSDAPFVGS
;
A
#
# COMPACT_ATOMS: atom_id res chain seq x y z
N MET A 1 -11.17 68.91 40.42
CA MET A 1 -11.84 67.85 39.62
C MET A 1 -10.79 66.80 39.32
N THR A 2 -10.53 65.93 40.29
CA THR A 2 -9.40 64.99 40.30
C THR A 2 -9.85 63.68 39.66
N LEU A 3 -9.28 63.38 38.50
CA LEU A 3 -9.45 62.11 37.77
C LEU A 3 -8.85 60.98 38.62
N THR A 4 -9.70 60.24 39.32
CA THR A 4 -9.31 58.96 39.93
C THR A 4 -9.19 57.93 38.82
N HIS A 5 -7.98 57.76 38.28
CA HIS A 5 -7.67 56.63 37.40
C HIS A 5 -7.86 55.32 38.17
N ASP A 6 -8.82 54.51 37.72
CA ASP A 6 -9.15 53.22 38.34
C ASP A 6 -8.10 52.17 37.94
N LEU A 7 -7.09 52.04 38.79
CA LEU A 7 -5.96 51.13 38.65
C LEU A 7 -6.39 49.66 38.43
N LYS A 8 -7.60 49.26 38.86
CA LYS A 8 -8.14 47.91 38.61
C LYS A 8 -8.61 47.72 37.18
N SER A 9 -9.08 48.79 36.54
CA SER A 9 -9.47 48.78 35.12
C SER A 9 -8.23 48.59 34.25
N ASP A 10 -7.17 49.35 34.56
CA ASP A 10 -5.90 49.31 33.83
C ASP A 10 -5.22 47.94 33.94
N PHE A 11 -5.29 47.29 35.12
CA PHE A 11 -4.73 45.94 35.31
C PHE A 11 -5.46 44.87 34.47
N LYS A 12 -6.78 44.97 34.33
CA LYS A 12 -7.57 44.05 33.49
C LYS A 12 -7.25 44.22 32.01
N VAL A 13 -7.08 45.46 31.56
CA VAL A 13 -6.72 45.77 30.17
C VAL A 13 -5.31 45.27 29.88
N ILE A 14 -4.35 45.49 30.78
CA ILE A 14 -2.98 44.99 30.63
C ILE A 14 -2.95 43.46 30.63
N ALA A 15 -3.66 42.80 31.55
CA ALA A 15 -3.74 41.34 31.58
C ALA A 15 -4.38 40.75 30.31
N LEU A 16 -5.42 41.41 29.77
CA LEU A 16 -6.06 41.00 28.53
C LEU A 16 -5.13 41.16 27.32
N VAL A 17 -4.39 42.27 27.24
CA VAL A 17 -3.40 42.50 26.17
C VAL A 17 -2.25 41.49 26.26
N ILE A 18 -1.78 41.14 27.46
CA ILE A 18 -0.75 40.10 27.66
C ILE A 18 -1.28 38.73 27.23
N LEU A 19 -2.53 38.40 27.53
CA LEU A 19 -3.14 37.12 27.10
C LEU A 19 -3.33 37.05 25.59
N ILE A 20 -3.76 38.14 24.95
CA ILE A 20 -3.92 38.20 23.48
C ILE A 20 -2.56 38.13 22.77
N THR A 21 -1.54 38.83 23.30
CA THR A 21 -0.18 38.79 22.76
C THR A 21 0.50 37.43 22.97
N ALA A 22 0.30 36.79 24.13
CA ALA A 22 0.75 35.41 24.36
C ALA A 22 0.05 34.39 23.44
N ALA A 23 -1.25 34.56 23.17
CA ALA A 23 -2.00 33.70 22.26
C ALA A 23 -1.58 33.89 20.79
N SER A 24 -1.10 35.07 20.41
CA SER A 24 -0.60 35.34 19.04
C SER A 24 0.86 34.95 18.82
N LEU A 25 1.61 34.66 19.90
CA LEU A 25 2.95 34.04 19.85
C LEU A 25 2.90 32.51 19.82
N LEU A 26 1.75 31.90 20.10
CA LEU A 26 1.48 30.51 19.76
C LEU A 26 1.31 30.42 18.24
N ARG A 27 2.43 30.36 17.51
CA ARG A 27 2.43 29.85 16.15
C ARG A 27 1.83 28.45 16.22
N VAL A 28 0.55 28.33 15.85
CA VAL A 28 0.01 27.10 15.29
C VAL A 28 0.98 26.78 14.17
N GLY A 29 1.87 25.81 14.39
CA GLY A 29 2.77 25.34 13.35
C GLY A 29 1.89 25.10 12.14
N ALA A 30 2.26 25.68 10.99
CA ALA A 30 1.57 25.37 9.76
C ALA A 30 1.54 23.85 9.70
N ALA A 31 0.34 23.27 9.86
CA ALA A 31 0.14 21.87 9.58
C ALA A 31 0.49 21.79 8.10
N SER A 32 1.71 21.32 7.81
CA SER A 32 2.04 20.90 6.48
C SER A 32 0.97 19.87 6.18
N ALA A 33 0.05 20.18 5.26
CA ALA A 33 -0.74 19.15 4.64
C ALA A 33 0.29 18.29 3.91
N ALA A 34 0.87 17.33 4.62
CA ALA A 34 1.75 16.35 4.03
C ALA A 34 0.91 15.71 2.93
N GLY A 35 1.30 15.95 1.68
CA GLY A 35 0.62 15.37 0.54
C GLY A 35 0.60 13.86 0.69
N THR A 36 -0.38 13.22 0.07
CA THR A 36 -0.39 11.76 -0.03
C THR A 36 0.73 11.31 -0.94
N GLU A 37 1.33 10.16 -0.64
CA GLU A 37 2.28 9.48 -1.52
C GLU A 37 1.66 8.24 -2.13
N THR A 38 2.21 7.79 -3.25
CA THR A 38 1.76 6.60 -3.98
C THR A 38 2.91 5.59 -4.11
N LEU A 39 2.60 4.31 -3.89
CA LEU A 39 3.50 3.18 -4.10
C LEU A 39 2.79 2.16 -5.00
N THR A 40 3.42 1.80 -6.12
CA THR A 40 2.87 0.80 -7.05
C THR A 40 3.70 -0.48 -6.98
N VAL A 41 3.05 -1.60 -6.63
CA VAL A 41 3.72 -2.91 -6.46
C VAL A 41 2.94 -4.03 -7.14
N ALA A 42 3.63 -5.05 -7.63
CA ALA A 42 3.06 -6.30 -8.11
C ALA A 42 3.54 -7.44 -7.23
N GLY A 43 2.62 -8.29 -6.75
CA GLY A 43 2.90 -9.29 -5.71
C GLY A 43 2.13 -10.60 -5.87
N GLY A 44 1.79 -10.97 -7.12
CA GLY A 44 0.88 -12.07 -7.42
C GLY A 44 -0.53 -11.58 -7.72
N CYS A 45 -1.54 -12.38 -7.38
CA CYS A 45 -2.93 -11.94 -7.47
C CYS A 45 -3.15 -10.61 -6.73
N PHE A 46 -3.63 -9.60 -7.45
CA PHE A 46 -3.85 -8.27 -6.90
C PHE A 46 -4.87 -8.22 -5.74
N TRP A 47 -5.82 -9.16 -5.65
CA TRP A 47 -6.79 -9.24 -4.55
C TRP A 47 -6.11 -9.55 -3.22
N CYS A 48 -5.02 -10.31 -3.28
CA CYS A 48 -4.23 -10.59 -2.09
C CYS A 48 -3.45 -9.35 -1.65
N VAL A 49 -2.82 -8.65 -2.59
CA VAL A 49 -2.02 -7.45 -2.30
C VAL A 49 -2.92 -6.29 -1.84
N GLU A 50 -4.05 -6.06 -2.51
CA GLU A 50 -5.07 -5.07 -2.13
C GLU A 50 -5.56 -5.34 -0.69
N SER A 51 -6.05 -6.55 -0.43
CA SER A 51 -6.52 -6.94 0.91
C SER A 51 -5.44 -6.79 2.00
N ASP A 52 -4.18 -7.11 1.69
CA ASP A 52 -3.08 -6.99 2.64
C ASP A 52 -2.84 -5.49 2.98
N PHE A 53 -2.72 -4.64 1.97
CA PHE A 53 -2.34 -3.23 2.16
C PHE A 53 -3.48 -2.30 2.59
N GLU A 54 -4.74 -2.58 2.21
CA GLU A 54 -5.89 -1.82 2.72
C GLU A 54 -6.01 -1.90 4.25
N SER A 55 -5.50 -2.97 4.87
CA SER A 55 -5.55 -3.16 6.32
C SER A 55 -4.51 -2.32 7.10
N VAL A 56 -3.55 -1.69 6.40
CA VAL A 56 -2.41 -1.01 7.03
C VAL A 56 -2.81 0.39 7.50
N PRO A 57 -2.67 0.72 8.81
CA PRO A 57 -2.93 2.07 9.29
C PRO A 57 -2.08 3.11 8.56
N GLY A 58 -2.72 4.12 7.98
CA GLY A 58 -2.05 5.16 7.19
C GLY A 58 -2.17 4.96 5.67
N VAL A 59 -2.52 3.75 5.21
CA VAL A 59 -3.00 3.56 3.84
C VAL A 59 -4.40 4.17 3.71
N ILE A 60 -4.59 4.95 2.65
CA ILE A 60 -5.83 5.66 2.33
C ILE A 60 -6.64 4.85 1.33
N GLU A 61 -5.97 4.28 0.33
CA GLU A 61 -6.59 3.50 -0.75
C GLU A 61 -5.58 2.51 -1.32
N ALA A 62 -6.04 1.34 -1.75
CA ALA A 62 -5.27 0.40 -2.55
C ALA A 62 -6.12 -0.03 -3.75
N VAL A 63 -5.69 0.31 -4.96
CA VAL A 63 -6.44 0.04 -6.20
C VAL A 63 -5.80 -1.09 -6.96
N SER A 64 -6.56 -2.14 -7.27
CA SER A 64 -6.14 -3.25 -8.14
C SER A 64 -6.08 -2.80 -9.61
N GLY A 65 -5.03 -3.19 -10.34
CA GLY A 65 -4.85 -2.80 -11.74
C GLY A 65 -3.71 -3.47 -12.48
N TYR A 66 -3.34 -2.89 -13.61
CA TYR A 66 -2.36 -3.42 -14.56
C TYR A 66 -1.31 -2.36 -14.91
N THR A 67 -0.03 -2.74 -14.88
CA THR A 67 1.07 -1.84 -15.28
C THR A 67 2.32 -2.62 -15.72
N GLY A 68 3.34 -1.94 -16.23
CA GLY A 68 4.62 -2.52 -16.67
C GLY A 68 4.64 -3.09 -18.08
N GLY A 69 3.47 -3.33 -18.69
CA GLY A 69 3.32 -3.85 -20.04
C GLY A 69 3.26 -2.80 -21.13
N LYS A 70 3.05 -3.26 -22.37
CA LYS A 70 2.98 -2.40 -23.57
C LYS A 70 1.57 -2.31 -24.16
N ALA A 71 0.66 -3.19 -23.75
CA ALA A 71 -0.71 -3.14 -24.21
C ALA A 71 -1.39 -1.88 -23.68
N LYS A 72 -2.21 -1.24 -24.51
CA LYS A 72 -3.04 -0.10 -24.07
C LYS A 72 -4.40 -0.61 -23.65
N ASP A 73 -4.94 -0.02 -22.58
CA ASP A 73 -6.25 -0.33 -22.02
C ASP A 73 -6.50 -1.86 -21.88
N PRO A 74 -5.60 -2.59 -21.21
CA PRO A 74 -5.69 -4.04 -21.13
C PRO A 74 -6.89 -4.49 -20.29
N THR A 75 -7.54 -5.56 -20.72
CA THR A 75 -8.59 -6.25 -19.95
C THR A 75 -8.00 -7.38 -19.09
N TYR A 76 -8.71 -7.79 -18.03
CA TYR A 76 -8.29 -8.92 -17.19
C TYR A 76 -7.96 -10.18 -18.01
N LYS A 77 -8.80 -10.49 -19.00
CA LYS A 77 -8.62 -11.65 -19.89
C LYS A 77 -7.35 -11.56 -20.72
N GLN A 78 -6.98 -10.36 -21.19
CA GLN A 78 -5.75 -10.18 -21.95
C GLN A 78 -4.52 -10.31 -21.04
N VAL A 79 -4.55 -9.73 -19.84
CA VAL A 79 -3.41 -9.78 -18.91
C VAL A 79 -3.16 -11.21 -18.43
N THR A 80 -4.21 -11.91 -17.98
CA THR A 80 -4.09 -13.29 -17.47
C THR A 80 -3.77 -14.32 -18.55
N ALA A 81 -4.11 -14.04 -19.82
CA ALA A 81 -3.67 -14.87 -20.94
C ALA A 81 -2.16 -14.76 -21.24
N GLY A 82 -1.48 -13.74 -20.71
CA GLY A 82 -0.07 -13.45 -20.95
C GLY A 82 0.20 -12.70 -22.25
N GLY A 83 1.48 -12.35 -22.48
CA GLY A 83 1.93 -11.69 -23.72
C GLY A 83 1.69 -10.18 -23.81
N THR A 84 0.95 -9.58 -22.86
CA THR A 84 0.77 -8.12 -22.79
C THR A 84 1.95 -7.40 -22.12
N GLY A 85 2.77 -8.15 -21.38
CA GLY A 85 3.84 -7.66 -20.51
C GLY A 85 3.35 -7.00 -19.21
N HIS A 86 2.04 -6.91 -18.98
CA HIS A 86 1.50 -6.33 -17.76
C HIS A 86 1.63 -7.29 -16.57
N TYR A 87 1.83 -6.68 -15.41
CA TYR A 87 1.67 -7.30 -14.10
C TYR A 87 0.26 -7.02 -13.60
N GLU A 88 -0.31 -7.95 -12.83
CA GLU A 88 -1.29 -7.57 -11.82
C GLU A 88 -0.56 -6.79 -10.73
N ALA A 89 -1.00 -5.55 -10.52
CA ALA A 89 -0.37 -4.61 -9.62
C ALA A 89 -1.41 -3.90 -8.76
N VAL A 90 -0.95 -3.32 -7.66
CA VAL A 90 -1.75 -2.49 -6.77
C VAL A 90 -1.08 -1.15 -6.63
N GLN A 91 -1.86 -0.08 -6.82
CA GLN A 91 -1.46 1.29 -6.54
C GLN A 91 -1.96 1.67 -5.14
N ILE A 92 -1.03 1.90 -4.23
CA ILE A 92 -1.29 2.15 -2.80
C ILE A 92 -1.07 3.64 -2.54
N THR A 93 -2.14 4.34 -2.17
CA THR A 93 -2.08 5.75 -1.75
C THR A 93 -2.05 5.80 -0.22
N PHE A 94 -1.11 6.54 0.36
CA PHE A 94 -0.91 6.57 1.81
C PHE A 94 -0.53 7.96 2.33
N ASP A 95 -0.75 8.15 3.63
CA ASP A 95 -0.36 9.33 4.41
C ASP A 95 1.05 9.12 4.97
N PRO A 96 2.08 9.82 4.44
CA PRO A 96 3.47 9.65 4.89
C PRO A 96 3.70 10.10 6.34
N ALA A 97 2.76 10.82 6.95
CA ALA A 97 2.81 11.15 8.38
C ALA A 97 2.37 9.98 9.29
N LYS A 98 1.72 8.95 8.74
CA LYS A 98 1.24 7.77 9.47
C LYS A 98 2.00 6.49 9.14
N VAL A 99 2.36 6.30 7.88
CA VAL A 99 3.12 5.14 7.41
C VAL A 99 4.12 5.59 6.34
N SER A 100 5.38 5.16 6.45
CA SER A 100 6.40 5.52 5.48
C SER A 100 6.44 4.55 4.31
N ARG A 101 6.94 5.02 3.16
CA ARG A 101 7.23 4.16 1.99
C ARG A 101 8.18 3.01 2.36
N GLU A 102 9.17 3.27 3.23
CA GLU A 102 10.09 2.25 3.73
C GLU A 102 9.33 1.12 4.44
N GLN A 103 8.41 1.47 5.35
CA GLN A 103 7.59 0.48 6.05
C GLN A 103 6.73 -0.35 5.07
N LEU A 104 6.08 0.31 4.10
CA LEU A 104 5.26 -0.38 3.10
C LEU A 104 6.09 -1.32 2.22
N LEU A 105 7.30 -0.90 1.80
CA LEU A 105 8.20 -1.75 1.02
C LEU A 105 8.72 -2.94 1.84
N THR A 106 9.05 -2.74 3.11
CA THR A 106 9.44 -3.82 4.02
C THR A 106 8.30 -4.82 4.19
N MET A 107 7.07 -4.35 4.40
CA MET A 107 5.88 -5.21 4.45
C MET A 107 5.67 -5.95 3.13
N PHE A 108 5.82 -5.27 1.99
CA PHE A 108 5.67 -5.86 0.67
C PHE A 108 6.62 -7.05 0.48
N PHE A 109 7.93 -6.85 0.65
CA PHE A 109 8.92 -7.94 0.51
C PHE A 109 8.64 -9.11 1.45
N ARG A 110 8.12 -8.83 2.65
CA ARG A 110 7.77 -9.85 3.63
C ARG A 110 6.39 -10.48 3.41
N SER A 111 5.58 -9.98 2.48
CA SER A 111 4.24 -10.49 2.16
C SER A 111 4.18 -11.37 0.89
N VAL A 112 5.29 -11.45 0.15
CA VAL A 112 5.44 -12.19 -1.10
C VAL A 112 6.51 -13.28 -0.95
N ASP A 113 6.67 -14.12 -1.98
CA ASP A 113 7.89 -14.89 -2.19
C ASP A 113 8.81 -14.14 -3.17
N PRO A 114 9.76 -13.32 -2.67
CA PRO A 114 10.61 -12.50 -3.53
C PRO A 114 11.73 -13.30 -4.19
N THR A 115 11.79 -14.63 -3.98
CA THR A 115 12.77 -15.54 -4.59
C THR A 115 12.22 -16.26 -5.83
N ASP A 116 10.90 -16.15 -6.07
CA ASP A 116 10.22 -16.82 -7.18
C ASP A 116 10.04 -15.90 -8.40
N ALA A 117 10.69 -16.25 -9.50
CA ALA A 117 10.63 -15.48 -10.75
C ALA A 117 9.45 -15.86 -11.67
N GLY A 118 8.74 -16.95 -11.39
CA GLY A 118 7.74 -17.54 -12.30
C GLY A 118 6.28 -17.27 -11.94
N GLY A 119 6.04 -16.45 -10.91
CA GLY A 119 4.70 -16.18 -10.37
C GLY A 119 4.74 -16.18 -8.84
N GLN A 120 3.57 -16.16 -8.20
CA GLN A 120 3.44 -16.16 -6.75
C GLN A 120 2.50 -17.26 -6.31
N PHE A 121 3.01 -18.16 -5.47
CA PHE A 121 2.24 -19.25 -4.87
C PHE A 121 1.58 -20.13 -5.95
N CYS A 122 0.26 -20.27 -5.93
CA CYS A 122 -0.49 -20.99 -6.95
C CYS A 122 -0.68 -20.21 -8.27
N ASP A 123 -0.50 -18.89 -8.27
CA ASP A 123 -0.67 -18.04 -9.45
C ASP A 123 0.62 -17.98 -10.25
N ARG A 124 0.62 -18.58 -11.44
CA ARG A 124 1.82 -18.72 -12.29
C ARG A 124 1.67 -17.94 -13.58
N GLY A 125 2.78 -17.41 -14.08
CA GLY A 125 2.83 -16.65 -15.32
C GLY A 125 3.35 -15.23 -15.15
N GLU A 126 3.58 -14.55 -16.27
CA GLU A 126 4.26 -13.25 -16.29
C GLU A 126 3.52 -12.17 -15.50
N SER A 127 2.19 -12.22 -15.50
CA SER A 127 1.32 -11.26 -14.82
C SER A 127 1.37 -11.36 -13.30
N TYR A 128 1.71 -12.54 -12.77
CA TYR A 128 1.71 -12.80 -11.33
C TYR A 128 3.11 -12.73 -10.70
N ARG A 129 4.11 -12.22 -11.43
CA ARG A 129 5.46 -12.02 -10.89
C ARG A 129 5.48 -10.84 -9.92
N THR A 130 6.54 -10.77 -9.12
CA THR A 130 6.79 -9.59 -8.28
C THR A 130 7.37 -8.44 -9.10
N ALA A 131 7.09 -7.19 -8.70
CA ALA A 131 7.79 -5.99 -9.17
C ALA A 131 7.50 -4.81 -8.24
N ILE A 132 8.39 -3.82 -8.21
CA ILE A 132 8.17 -2.50 -7.59
C ILE A 132 8.34 -1.45 -8.68
N PHE A 133 7.38 -0.54 -8.80
CA PHE A 133 7.40 0.53 -9.79
C PHE A 133 7.72 1.86 -9.11
N VAL A 134 8.77 2.53 -9.57
CA VAL A 134 9.31 3.75 -8.96
C VAL A 134 9.28 4.93 -9.91
N SER A 135 8.88 6.10 -9.42
CA SER A 135 8.71 7.33 -10.20
C SER A 135 10.00 8.15 -10.32
N ASN A 136 10.93 8.00 -9.37
CA ASN A 136 12.14 8.81 -9.28
C ASN A 136 13.33 8.04 -8.68
N SER A 137 14.52 8.66 -8.73
CA SER A 137 15.77 8.06 -8.23
C SER A 137 15.79 7.82 -6.73
N GLY A 138 15.12 8.66 -5.93
CA GLY A 138 15.03 8.48 -4.48
C GLY A 138 14.23 7.22 -4.12
N GLU A 139 13.09 7.02 -4.76
CA GLU A 139 12.28 5.80 -4.64
C GLU A 139 13.06 4.57 -5.09
N LYS A 140 13.81 4.68 -6.21
CA LYS A 140 14.66 3.59 -6.67
C LYS A 140 15.71 3.21 -5.63
N THR A 141 16.45 4.19 -5.10
CA THR A 141 17.48 3.97 -4.08
C THR A 141 16.90 3.34 -2.82
N LEU A 142 15.73 3.81 -2.36
CA LEU A 142 15.04 3.22 -1.23
C LEU A 142 14.63 1.77 -1.51
N ALA A 143 14.00 1.50 -2.65
CA ALA A 143 13.59 0.15 -3.03
C ALA A 143 14.78 -0.80 -3.14
N ASP A 144 15.91 -0.35 -3.70
CA ASP A 144 17.16 -1.14 -3.79
C ASP A 144 17.71 -1.45 -2.39
N LYS A 145 17.69 -0.47 -1.47
CA LYS A 145 18.08 -0.67 -0.07
C LYS A 145 17.23 -1.74 0.60
N ILE A 146 15.89 -1.62 0.55
CA ILE A 146 14.99 -2.58 1.20
C ILE A 146 15.07 -3.97 0.54
N LYS A 147 15.26 -4.03 -0.78
CA LYS A 147 15.55 -5.28 -1.48
C LYS A 147 16.81 -5.96 -0.94
N ALA A 148 17.89 -5.21 -0.73
CA ALA A 148 19.13 -5.74 -0.18
C ALA A 148 18.96 -6.24 1.26
N GLU A 149 18.20 -5.54 2.08
CA GLU A 149 17.85 -5.97 3.45
C GLU A 149 17.04 -7.28 3.44
N ALA A 150 16.02 -7.38 2.58
CA ALA A 150 15.22 -8.59 2.40
C ALA A 150 16.09 -9.78 1.95
N GLN A 151 16.98 -9.55 0.98
CA GLN A 151 17.94 -10.55 0.52
C GLN A 151 18.89 -11.02 1.64
N SER A 152 19.43 -10.08 2.43
CA SER A 152 20.28 -10.40 3.57
C SER A 152 19.53 -11.20 4.63
N ALA A 153 18.28 -10.84 4.92
CA ALA A 153 17.46 -11.52 5.91
C ALA A 153 17.08 -12.96 5.48
N LEU A 154 16.83 -13.19 4.18
CA LEU A 154 16.52 -14.51 3.65
C LEU A 154 17.73 -15.41 3.45
N GLY A 155 18.93 -14.82 3.31
CA GLY A 155 20.12 -15.53 2.83
C GLY A 155 19.94 -16.10 1.41
N GLN A 156 19.04 -15.54 0.62
CA GLN A 156 18.65 -16.02 -0.71
C GLN A 156 18.54 -14.85 -1.69
N ASN A 157 18.81 -15.11 -2.96
CA ASN A 157 18.72 -14.09 -4.01
C ASN A 157 17.27 -13.60 -4.19
N VAL A 158 17.07 -12.28 -4.06
CA VAL A 158 15.77 -11.64 -4.30
C VAL A 158 15.66 -11.23 -5.77
N VAL A 159 14.71 -11.84 -6.48
CA VAL A 159 14.52 -11.67 -7.93
C VAL A 159 13.53 -10.57 -8.29
N THR A 160 12.86 -9.95 -7.32
CA THR A 160 11.91 -8.85 -7.56
C THR A 160 12.59 -7.68 -8.29
N PRO A 161 12.15 -7.32 -9.50
CA PRO A 161 12.67 -6.19 -10.24
C PRO A 161 12.16 -4.87 -9.66
N ILE A 162 13.00 -3.84 -9.73
CA ILE A 162 12.63 -2.44 -9.48
C ILE A 162 12.62 -1.76 -10.84
N LEU A 163 11.43 -1.39 -11.30
CA LEU A 163 11.15 -0.89 -12.63
C LEU A 163 10.74 0.57 -12.56
N SER A 164 11.04 1.34 -13.61
CA SER A 164 10.46 2.68 -13.74
C SER A 164 8.94 2.57 -13.83
N GLU A 165 8.26 3.53 -13.21
CA GLU A 165 6.80 3.65 -13.31
C GLU A 165 6.36 3.79 -14.76
N SER A 166 5.21 3.19 -15.06
CA SER A 166 4.55 3.25 -16.36
C SER A 166 3.07 3.51 -16.15
N THR A 167 2.30 3.68 -17.22
CA THR A 167 0.85 3.87 -17.11
C THR A 167 0.21 2.76 -16.26
N PHE A 168 -0.53 3.15 -15.24
CA PHE A 168 -1.35 2.27 -14.43
C PHE A 168 -2.77 2.28 -14.99
N TYR A 169 -3.31 1.11 -15.29
CA TYR A 169 -4.68 0.91 -15.74
C TYR A 169 -5.46 0.26 -14.60
N PRO A 170 -6.40 0.97 -13.95
CA PRO A 170 -7.27 0.34 -12.96
C PRO A 170 -7.98 -0.88 -13.56
N ALA A 171 -8.01 -1.97 -12.80
CA ALA A 171 -8.75 -3.15 -13.18
C ALA A 171 -10.25 -2.89 -13.10
N GLU A 172 -11.04 -3.73 -13.75
CA GLU A 172 -12.49 -3.60 -13.79
C GLU A 172 -13.10 -3.60 -12.37
N GLU A 173 -14.19 -2.86 -12.18
CA GLU A 173 -14.89 -2.65 -10.88
C GLU A 173 -15.24 -3.95 -10.12
N TYR A 174 -15.35 -5.08 -10.80
CA TYR A 174 -15.63 -6.35 -10.14
C TYR A 174 -14.40 -6.99 -9.48
N HIS A 175 -13.20 -6.47 -9.75
CA HIS A 175 -11.95 -6.85 -9.10
C HIS A 175 -11.63 -6.03 -7.86
N GLN A 176 -12.08 -4.78 -7.79
CA GLN A 176 -11.87 -3.93 -6.63
C GLN A 176 -12.61 -4.49 -5.42
N ASP A 177 -11.99 -4.41 -4.24
CA ASP A 177 -12.60 -4.79 -2.97
C ASP A 177 -13.10 -6.25 -2.92
N TYR A 178 -12.54 -7.13 -3.75
CA TYR A 178 -13.08 -8.47 -3.95
C TYR A 178 -13.14 -9.28 -2.65
N TYR A 179 -12.15 -9.10 -1.77
CA TYR A 179 -12.03 -9.81 -0.49
C TYR A 179 -13.12 -9.43 0.54
N LYS A 180 -13.71 -8.23 0.44
CA LYS A 180 -14.85 -7.77 1.27
C LYS A 180 -16.17 -7.76 0.49
N GLY A 181 -16.15 -8.19 -0.77
CA GLY A 181 -17.31 -8.24 -1.65
C GLY A 181 -18.43 -9.17 -1.17
N SER A 182 -19.67 -8.73 -1.37
CA SER A 182 -20.89 -9.48 -0.99
C SER A 182 -21.63 -10.08 -2.19
N LYS A 183 -21.17 -9.89 -3.44
CA LYS A 183 -21.84 -10.44 -4.62
C LYS A 183 -21.80 -11.96 -4.60
N LEU A 184 -22.81 -12.59 -5.19
CA LEU A 184 -22.87 -14.04 -5.34
C LEU A 184 -22.03 -14.44 -6.56
N VAL A 185 -21.07 -15.35 -6.36
CA VAL A 185 -20.22 -15.93 -7.41
C VAL A 185 -20.41 -17.44 -7.44
N PHE A 186 -20.38 -18.02 -8.63
CA PHE A 186 -20.52 -19.46 -8.81
C PHE A 186 -19.13 -20.11 -8.85
N THR A 187 -18.87 -20.96 -7.86
CA THR A 187 -17.63 -21.75 -7.78
C THR A 187 -17.92 -23.20 -8.12
N ARG A 188 -16.88 -24.03 -8.27
CA ARG A 188 -17.05 -25.49 -8.43
C ARG A 188 -17.80 -26.16 -7.27
N PHE A 189 -17.88 -25.50 -6.12
CA PHE A 189 -18.59 -25.98 -4.92
C PHE A 189 -19.95 -25.30 -4.74
N GLY A 190 -20.51 -24.72 -5.81
CA GLY A 190 -21.75 -23.98 -5.78
C GLY A 190 -21.58 -22.47 -5.52
N PRO A 191 -22.69 -21.76 -5.32
CA PRO A 191 -22.69 -20.31 -5.13
C PRO A 191 -22.06 -19.93 -3.77
N LYS A 192 -21.19 -18.91 -3.78
CA LYS A 192 -20.54 -18.34 -2.60
C LYS A 192 -20.57 -16.82 -2.67
N ARG A 193 -20.44 -16.14 -1.52
CA ARG A 193 -20.14 -14.71 -1.48
C ARG A 193 -18.70 -14.48 -1.93
N GLN A 194 -18.39 -13.36 -2.58
CA GLN A 194 -17.02 -13.04 -3.03
C GLN A 194 -16.01 -13.17 -1.90
N ALA A 195 -16.26 -12.57 -0.72
CA ALA A 195 -15.39 -12.69 0.44
C ALA A 195 -15.10 -14.15 0.85
N SER A 196 -16.13 -15.02 0.81
CA SER A 196 -15.96 -16.44 1.13
C SER A 196 -15.20 -17.20 0.03
N ALA A 197 -15.40 -16.83 -1.24
CA ALA A 197 -14.67 -17.41 -2.37
C ALA A 197 -13.19 -16.99 -2.33
N TYR A 198 -12.92 -15.71 -2.06
CA TYR A 198 -11.58 -15.15 -1.85
C TYR A 198 -10.84 -15.87 -0.73
N LYS A 199 -11.45 -16.00 0.46
CA LYS A 199 -10.82 -16.68 1.59
C LYS A 199 -10.48 -18.14 1.28
N ALA A 200 -11.37 -18.84 0.57
CA ALA A 200 -11.12 -20.21 0.12
C ALA A 200 -9.95 -20.26 -0.89
N TYR A 201 -9.90 -19.31 -1.82
CA TYR A 201 -8.83 -19.17 -2.80
C TYR A 201 -7.48 -18.88 -2.14
N ARG A 202 -7.36 -17.84 -1.29
CA ARG A 202 -6.13 -17.48 -0.58
C ARG A 202 -5.55 -18.66 0.20
N ASN A 203 -6.41 -19.36 0.94
CA ASN A 203 -6.03 -20.54 1.71
C ASN A 203 -5.54 -21.69 0.81
N ALA A 204 -6.28 -21.99 -0.26
CA ALA A 204 -5.91 -23.06 -1.20
C ALA A 204 -4.62 -22.73 -1.98
N CYS A 205 -4.35 -21.43 -2.19
CA CYS A 205 -3.15 -20.98 -2.87
C CYS A 205 -1.87 -21.18 -2.06
N GLY A 206 -1.98 -21.38 -0.74
CA GLY A 206 -0.83 -21.60 0.14
C GLY A 206 0.01 -20.35 0.40
N ARG A 207 -0.48 -19.15 0.04
CA ARG A 207 0.21 -17.86 0.21
C ARG A 207 0.76 -17.69 1.62
N ASP A 208 -0.13 -17.68 2.61
CA ASP A 208 0.22 -17.44 4.00
C ASP A 208 1.20 -18.49 4.56
N GLN A 209 1.09 -19.74 4.13
CA GLN A 209 1.98 -20.81 4.54
C GLN A 209 3.39 -20.57 4.01
N ARG A 210 3.52 -20.21 2.72
CA ARG A 210 4.81 -19.94 2.09
C ARG A 210 5.47 -18.69 2.67
N VAL A 211 4.71 -17.62 2.85
CA VAL A 211 5.20 -16.37 3.46
C VAL A 211 5.69 -16.63 4.90
N LYS A 212 4.91 -17.40 5.70
CA LYS A 212 5.33 -17.82 7.05
C LYS A 212 6.58 -18.71 7.05
N GLN A 213 6.77 -19.56 6.04
CA GLN A 213 8.00 -20.36 5.91
C GLN A 213 9.24 -19.48 5.63
N LEU A 214 9.07 -18.41 4.86
CA LEU A 214 10.17 -17.49 4.52
C LEU A 214 10.53 -16.56 5.68
N TRP A 215 9.52 -16.04 6.38
CA TRP A 215 9.71 -14.93 7.32
C TRP A 215 9.36 -15.26 8.77
N GLY A 216 8.76 -16.41 9.06
CA GLY A 216 8.40 -16.79 10.43
C GLY A 216 7.45 -15.78 11.09
N SER A 217 7.86 -15.22 12.23
CA SER A 217 7.11 -14.18 12.95
C SER A 217 7.14 -12.81 12.25
N ASP A 218 8.07 -12.62 11.31
CA ASP A 218 8.23 -11.35 10.59
C ASP A 218 7.29 -11.25 9.38
N ALA A 219 6.52 -12.30 9.08
CA ALA A 219 5.53 -12.34 8.02
C ALA A 219 4.30 -11.46 8.37
N PRO A 220 4.08 -10.31 7.72
CA PRO A 220 2.84 -9.57 7.88
C PRO A 220 1.67 -10.31 7.21
N PHE A 221 0.46 -9.96 7.62
CA PHE A 221 -0.81 -10.37 6.99
C PHE A 221 -1.14 -11.88 6.99
N VAL A 222 -0.33 -12.73 7.63
CA VAL A 222 -0.63 -14.16 7.75
C VAL A 222 -1.84 -14.37 8.65
N GLY A 223 -2.88 -15.01 8.11
CA GLY A 223 -4.12 -15.31 8.84
C GLY A 223 -5.14 -14.16 8.88
N SER A 224 -4.93 -13.11 8.08
CA SER A 224 -5.86 -11.99 7.91
C SER A 224 -7.13 -12.40 7.16
#